data_AF-A0A2P6RT46-F1
#
_entry.id   AF-A0A2P6RT46-F1
#
_cell.length_a   1.000
_cell.length_b   1.000
_cell.length_c   1.000
_cell.angle_alpha   90.00
_cell.angle_beta   90.00
_cell.angle_gamma   90.00
#
_symmetry.space_group_name_H-M   'P 1'
#
loop_
_entity.id
_entity.type
_entity.pdbx_description
1 polymer ?
#
loop_
_entity_poly.entity_id
_entity_poly.type
_entity_poly.pdbx_seq_one_letter_code
_entity_poly.pdbx_strand_id
1 'polypeptide(L)'
;MELQAQQPTEEGGSIQAAGSSNRWAPTPPQLRILKGLYYDKGFKYPTPEQIQEICLHLKQYGQIEDKNVFFWFQNLKARERQKLKEFRNV
;
A
#
# COMPACT_ATOMS: atom_id res chain seq x y z
N MET A 1 14.66 28.17 -37.36
CA MET A 1 15.52 27.00 -37.08
C MET A 1 16.25 27.28 -35.79
N GLU A 2 15.65 26.88 -34.67
CA GLU A 2 16.35 26.73 -33.40
C GLU A 2 15.93 25.38 -32.83
N LEU A 3 16.89 24.49 -32.75
CA LEU A 3 16.82 23.24 -32.00
C LEU A 3 17.05 23.59 -30.54
N GLN A 4 16.08 23.29 -29.67
CA GLN A 4 16.31 23.33 -28.22
C GLN A 4 15.95 21.99 -27.60
N ALA A 5 16.85 21.57 -26.72
CA ALA A 5 17.11 20.21 -26.29
C ALA A 5 15.95 19.56 -25.52
N GLN A 6 15.96 18.23 -25.60
CA GLN A 6 15.28 17.31 -24.67
C GLN A 6 15.60 17.67 -23.22
N GLN A 7 14.58 17.67 -22.37
CA GLN A 7 14.70 17.46 -20.94
C GLN A 7 13.78 16.29 -20.55
N PRO A 8 14.31 15.17 -20.02
CA PRO A 8 13.47 14.13 -19.44
C PRO A 8 12.91 14.62 -18.10
N THR A 9 11.59 14.70 -18.00
CA THR A 9 10.90 15.03 -16.76
C THR A 9 10.93 13.85 -15.79
N GLU A 10 11.68 14.07 -14.73
CA GLU A 10 11.30 13.80 -13.33
C GLU A 10 11.39 12.35 -12.87
N GLU A 11 12.58 12.04 -12.37
CA GLU A 11 12.84 11.07 -11.32
C GLU A 11 11.76 11.15 -10.22
N GLY A 12 10.88 10.13 -10.19
CA GLY A 12 10.05 9.84 -9.03
C GLY A 12 10.94 9.41 -7.87
N GLY A 13 11.25 10.39 -7.02
CA GLY A 13 12.24 10.33 -5.95
C GLY A 13 12.24 9.04 -5.14
N SER A 14 13.37 8.34 -5.21
CA SER A 14 13.84 7.42 -4.20
C SER A 14 14.06 8.22 -2.90
N ILE A 15 13.04 8.31 -2.04
CA ILE A 15 13.21 8.80 -0.68
C ILE A 15 13.94 7.70 0.10
N GLN A 16 15.26 7.61 -0.10
CA GLN A 16 16.18 6.98 0.84
C GLN A 16 16.55 8.01 1.89
N ALA A 17 15.59 8.31 2.78
CA ALA A 17 15.88 9.01 4.02
C ALA A 17 16.47 7.99 5.00
N ALA A 18 17.80 8.08 5.16
CA ALA A 18 18.60 7.34 6.13
C ALA A 18 18.03 7.49 7.55
N GLY A 19 17.79 6.35 8.20
CA GLY A 19 17.36 6.26 9.58
C GLY A 19 16.49 5.02 9.79
N SER A 20 17.13 3.84 9.95
CA SER A 20 16.56 2.61 10.53
C SER A 20 15.03 2.48 10.51
N SER A 21 14.40 2.65 9.35
CA SER A 21 12.95 2.64 9.27
C SER A 21 12.55 1.22 8.94
N ASN A 22 12.27 0.43 9.98
CA ASN A 22 11.59 -0.87 9.85
C ASN A 22 10.12 -0.70 9.37
N ARG A 23 9.81 0.42 8.70
CA ARG A 23 8.51 0.71 8.13
C ARG A 23 8.49 0.14 6.72
N TRP A 24 7.64 -0.85 6.56
CA TRP A 24 7.32 -1.38 5.24
C TRP A 24 6.77 -0.29 4.32
N ALA A 25 7.45 -0.11 3.18
CA ALA A 25 6.98 0.69 2.07
C ALA A 25 6.39 -0.25 1.01
N PRO A 26 5.05 -0.35 0.90
CA PRO A 26 4.43 -1.27 -0.03
C PRO A 26 4.69 -0.86 -1.47
N THR A 27 5.05 -1.83 -2.32
CA THR A 27 5.25 -1.55 -3.75
C THR A 27 3.92 -1.31 -4.47
N PRO A 28 3.90 -0.58 -5.60
CA PRO A 28 2.66 -0.35 -6.36
C PRO A 28 1.89 -1.64 -6.71
N PRO A 29 2.55 -2.74 -7.14
CA PRO A 29 1.89 -4.03 -7.34
C PRO A 29 1.25 -4.59 -6.06
N GLN A 30 1.96 -4.52 -4.92
CA GLN A 30 1.45 -5.00 -3.63
C GLN A 30 0.18 -4.24 -3.23
N LEU A 31 0.18 -2.91 -3.36
CA LEU A 31 -0.98 -2.07 -3.10
C LEU A 31 -2.16 -2.42 -4.00
N ARG A 32 -1.92 -2.65 -5.30
CA ARG A 32 -2.99 -3.01 -6.25
C ARG A 32 -3.68 -4.31 -5.86
N ILE A 33 -2.91 -5.34 -5.50
CA ILE A 33 -3.44 -6.63 -5.08
C ILE A 33 -4.22 -6.48 -3.77
N LEU A 34 -3.65 -5.83 -2.76
CA LEU A 34 -4.30 -5.61 -1.47
C LEU A 34 -5.64 -4.85 -1.63
N LYS A 35 -5.66 -3.80 -2.46
CA LYS A 35 -6.90 -3.07 -2.80
C LYS A 35 -7.91 -3.97 -3.50
N GLY A 36 -7.48 -4.79 -4.45
CA GLY A 36 -8.35 -5.73 -5.15
C GLY A 36 -8.99 -6.77 -4.21
N LEU A 37 -8.21 -7.30 -3.27
CA LEU A 37 -8.73 -8.22 -2.25
C LEU A 37 -9.80 -7.53 -1.38
N TYR A 38 -9.57 -6.28 -0.99
CA TYR A 38 -10.49 -5.56 -0.13
C TYR A 38 -11.77 -5.11 -0.84
N TYR A 39 -11.65 -4.40 -1.97
CA TYR A 39 -12.77 -3.76 -2.66
C TYR A 39 -13.51 -4.73 -3.59
N ASP A 40 -12.80 -5.53 -4.38
CA ASP A 40 -13.42 -6.41 -5.37
C ASP A 40 -13.87 -7.74 -4.75
N LYS A 41 -13.04 -8.36 -3.89
CA LYS A 41 -13.38 -9.63 -3.24
C LYS A 41 -14.10 -9.46 -1.90
N GLY A 42 -14.26 -8.25 -1.40
CA GLY A 42 -14.93 -7.97 -0.12
C GLY A 42 -14.20 -8.54 1.10
N PHE A 43 -12.88 -8.75 1.02
CA PHE A 43 -12.09 -9.43 2.04
C PHE A 43 -11.78 -8.50 3.22
N LYS A 44 -12.76 -8.31 4.12
CA LYS A 44 -12.68 -7.33 5.21
C LYS A 44 -12.05 -7.86 6.50
N TYR A 45 -12.03 -9.19 6.68
CA TYR A 45 -11.59 -9.87 7.90
C TYR A 45 -10.76 -11.10 7.54
N PRO A 46 -9.51 -10.92 7.10
CA PRO A 46 -8.63 -12.04 6.78
C PRO A 46 -8.31 -12.85 8.04
N THR A 47 -8.43 -14.18 7.99
CA THR A 47 -7.93 -15.08 9.03
C THR A 47 -6.40 -15.12 9.05
N PRO A 48 -5.75 -15.60 10.12
CA PRO A 48 -4.28 -15.71 10.17
C PRO A 48 -3.68 -16.51 8.99
N GLU A 49 -4.32 -17.62 8.61
CA GLU A 49 -3.91 -18.42 7.45
C GLU A 49 -4.02 -17.64 6.15
N GLN A 50 -5.11 -16.88 5.98
CA GLN A 50 -5.30 -16.03 4.80
C GLN A 50 -4.29 -14.88 4.76
N ILE A 51 -3.92 -14.31 5.91
CA ILE A 51 -2.87 -13.29 6.01
C ILE A 51 -1.54 -13.87 5.52
N GLN A 52 -1.20 -15.10 5.93
CA GLN A 52 0.01 -15.79 5.48
C GLN A 52 -0.02 -16.07 3.98
N GLU A 53 -1.14 -16.55 3.45
CA GLU A 53 -1.29 -16.82 2.00
C GLU A 53 -1.13 -15.53 1.18
N ILE A 54 -1.78 -14.44 1.62
CA ILE A 54 -1.67 -13.12 0.97
C ILE A 54 -0.22 -12.62 1.07
N CYS A 55 0.42 -12.74 2.23
CA CYS A 55 1.82 -12.35 2.42
C CYS A 55 2.74 -13.12 1.48
N LEU A 56 2.59 -14.44 1.40
CA LEU A 56 3.38 -15.30 0.52
C LEU A 56 3.20 -14.91 -0.95
N HIS A 57 1.95 -14.65 -1.37
CA HIS A 57 1.68 -14.16 -2.72
C HIS A 57 2.31 -12.79 -2.97
N LEU A 58 2.29 -11.88 -2.00
CA LEU A 58 2.82 -10.52 -2.13
C LEU A 58 4.36 -10.46 -2.07
N LYS A 59 5.01 -11.47 -1.50
CA LYS A 59 6.46 -11.58 -1.34
C LYS A 59 7.21 -11.62 -2.67
N GLN A 60 6.56 -12.08 -3.75
CA GLN A 60 7.14 -12.05 -5.10
C GLN A 60 7.29 -10.63 -5.67
N TYR A 61 6.58 -9.64 -5.10
CA TYR A 61 6.57 -8.24 -5.57
C TYR A 61 7.36 -7.29 -4.67
N GLY A 62 8.06 -7.80 -3.65
CA GLY A 62 8.86 -7.02 -2.70
C GLY A 62 8.82 -7.57 -1.28
N GLN A 63 9.63 -6.98 -0.40
CA GLN A 63 9.66 -7.36 1.02
C GLN A 63 8.30 -7.04 1.67
N ILE A 64 7.75 -8.02 2.40
CA ILE A 64 6.52 -7.92 3.15
C ILE A 64 6.53 -8.97 4.27
N GLU A 65 5.90 -8.65 5.40
CA GLU A 65 5.65 -9.58 6.49
C GLU A 65 4.15 -9.67 6.79
N ASP A 66 3.70 -10.74 7.45
CA ASP A 66 2.29 -10.98 7.79
C ASP A 66 1.67 -9.81 8.57
N LYS A 67 2.46 -9.20 9.47
CA LYS A 67 2.05 -8.01 10.25
C LYS A 67 1.69 -6.84 9.35
N ASN A 68 2.35 -6.67 8.21
CA ASN A 68 2.08 -5.58 7.29
C ASN A 68 0.73 -5.75 6.61
N VAL A 69 0.41 -6.97 6.18
CA VAL A 69 -0.90 -7.31 5.62
C VAL A 69 -1.98 -7.07 6.67
N PHE A 70 -1.80 -7.59 7.89
CA PHE A 70 -2.73 -7.37 9.00
C PHE A 70 -3.01 -5.89 9.27
N PHE A 71 -1.97 -5.08 9.45
CA PHE A 71 -2.11 -3.66 9.73
C PHE A 71 -2.68 -2.88 8.54
N TRP A 72 -2.41 -3.30 7.30
CA TRP A 72 -2.99 -2.67 6.12
C TRP A 72 -4.52 -2.81 6.11
N PHE A 73 -5.04 -4.00 6.38
CA PHE A 73 -6.48 -4.23 6.51
C PHE A 73 -7.09 -3.48 7.71
N GLN A 74 -6.39 -3.41 8.84
CA GLN A 74 -6.85 -2.62 9.98
C GLN A 74 -6.89 -1.11 9.68
N ASN A 75 -5.84 -0.59 9.03
CA ASN A 75 -5.70 0.83 8.72
C ASN A 75 -6.79 1.29 7.75
N LEU A 76 -7.11 0.48 6.73
CA LEU A 76 -8.21 0.79 5.82
C LEU A 76 -9.54 0.94 6.55
N LYS A 77 -9.87 0.01 7.43
CA LYS A 77 -11.10 0.10 8.24
C LYS A 77 -11.08 1.33 9.15
N ALA A 78 -9.93 1.67 9.73
CA ALA A 78 -9.79 2.88 10.52
C ALA A 78 -10.07 4.12 9.67
N ARG A 79 -9.55 4.16 8.45
CA ARG A 79 -9.76 5.25 7.49
C ARG A 79 -11.22 5.36 7.04
N GLU A 80 -11.92 4.24 6.82
CA GLU A 80 -13.37 4.24 6.54
C GLU A 80 -14.18 4.79 7.71
N ARG A 81 -13.87 4.35 8.94
CA ARG A 81 -14.51 4.86 10.16
C ARG A 81 -14.24 6.34 10.37
N GLN A 82 -13.04 6.82 10.04
CA GLN A 82 -12.68 8.22 10.16
C GLN A 82 -13.47 9.07 9.16
N LYS A 83 -13.54 8.67 7.90
CA LYS A 83 -14.34 9.36 6.88
C LYS A 83 -15.81 9.48 7.27
N LEU A 84 -16.39 8.44 7.89
CA LEU A 84 -17.76 8.48 8.38
C LEU A 84 -17.95 9.50 9.53
N LYS A 85 -16.95 9.66 10.40
CA LYS A 85 -16.98 10.66 11.48
C LYS A 85 -16.79 12.08 10.95
N GLU A 86 -15.90 12.26 9.98
CA GLU A 86 -15.68 13.55 9.30
C GLU A 86 -16.94 14.01 8.58
N PHE A 87 -17.63 13.11 7.88
CA PHE A 87 -18.92 13.41 7.25
C PHE A 87 -20.03 13.78 8.26
N ARG A 88 -19.97 13.23 9.48
CA ARG A 88 -20.98 13.48 10.53
C ARG A 88 -20.74 14.77 11.32
N ASN A 89 -19.59 15.42 11.15
CA ASN A 89 -19.24 16.67 11.84
C ASN A 89 -19.39 17.91 10.93
N VAL A 90 -20.09 17.76 9.80
CA VAL A 90 -20.53 18.84 8.89
C VAL A 90 -22.02 19.05 9.03
#